data_AF-A0A2E8U6R0-F1
#
_entry.id   AF-A0A2E8U6R0-F1
#
_cell.length_a   1.000
_cell.length_b   1.000
_cell.length_c   1.000
_cell.angle_alpha   90.00
_cell.angle_beta   90.00
_cell.angle_gamma   90.00
#
_symmetry.space_group_name_H-M   'P 1'
#
loop_
_entity.id
_entity.type
_entity.pdbx_description
1 polymer ?
#
loop_
_entity_poly.entity_id
_entity_poly.type
_entity_poly.pdbx_seq_one_letter_code
_entity_poly.pdbx_strand_id
1 'polypeptide(L)'
;MICATDMTSGLASESVMLDIEVDRSLLDVLYRGRLMELRDRAEVEGFSKTGSVEVLRARLIQHLVLGEMDLSWEGIQSLTHKEAGAVLKVFGIKSSGSHKERRQRLWLHLNFDSRRLSVEHLADMERDELHELCLRLELPLTGTRTVLMGHVAGVLTSQGRGWGRIKRSLWRSGIPDAKAEAPKDEVVEEEDEVLKVDIAEEAFEEASPIAVLEDARDLIVKDLDKTDSEVQGALLTIGARVEELERMIGSILRGHSGNWGSTEEGLLLRLAERRGWPLDSEEVRSRVISVATNIAESKGASIGEGVRTRIDAAATMTRVRERMQYAETLIEDD
;
A
#
# COMPACT_ATOMS: atom_id res chain seq x y z
N MET A 1 -23.71 -67.81 3.15
CA MET A 1 -22.93 -67.20 2.05
C MET A 1 -23.36 -65.74 1.99
N ILE A 2 -22.61 -64.85 2.65
CA ILE A 2 -23.01 -63.48 2.96
C ILE A 2 -22.40 -62.56 1.90
N CYS A 3 -23.25 -61.82 1.18
CA CYS A 3 -22.84 -60.72 0.30
C CYS A 3 -22.59 -59.47 1.16
N ALA A 4 -21.35 -58.98 1.17
CA ALA A 4 -20.99 -57.68 1.70
C ALA A 4 -21.00 -56.67 0.55
N THR A 5 -21.88 -55.67 0.64
CA THR A 5 -21.86 -54.46 -0.19
C THR A 5 -21.13 -53.36 0.57
N ASP A 6 -20.00 -52.94 0.04
CA ASP A 6 -19.28 -51.73 0.44
C ASP A 6 -20.15 -50.48 0.18
N MET A 7 -20.29 -49.65 1.21
CA MET A 7 -20.82 -48.29 1.12
C MET A 7 -19.80 -47.36 1.78
N THR A 8 -18.78 -46.98 1.03
CA THR A 8 -17.89 -45.86 1.38
C THR A 8 -18.58 -44.55 1.03
N SER A 9 -19.33 -44.00 1.99
CA SER A 9 -19.77 -42.61 1.94
C SER A 9 -18.63 -41.72 2.44
N GLY A 10 -17.92 -41.10 1.50
CA GLY A 10 -16.97 -40.03 1.79
C GLY A 10 -17.71 -38.79 2.26
N LEU A 11 -17.74 -38.57 3.56
CA LEU A 11 -18.11 -37.28 4.13
C LEU A 11 -17.03 -36.27 3.70
N ALA A 12 -17.40 -35.38 2.79
CA ALA A 12 -16.62 -34.20 2.48
C ALA A 12 -16.39 -33.42 3.78
N SER A 13 -15.14 -33.30 4.20
CA SER A 13 -14.76 -32.48 5.35
C SER A 13 -15.11 -31.02 5.05
N GLU A 14 -16.24 -30.55 5.56
CA GLU A 14 -16.51 -29.13 5.73
C GLU A 14 -15.35 -28.54 6.54
N SER A 15 -14.60 -27.67 5.88
CA SER A 15 -13.52 -26.92 6.51
C SER A 15 -14.19 -25.93 7.45
N VAL A 16 -14.27 -26.27 8.73
CA VAL A 16 -14.67 -25.34 9.81
C VAL A 16 -13.65 -24.21 9.82
N MET A 17 -13.95 -23.16 9.05
CA MET A 17 -13.24 -21.90 9.09
C MET A 17 -13.58 -21.26 10.42
N LEU A 18 -12.59 -20.69 11.10
CA LEU A 18 -12.90 -19.58 11.99
C LEU A 18 -13.49 -18.51 11.07
N ASP A 19 -14.78 -18.27 11.22
CA ASP A 19 -15.49 -17.28 10.44
C ASP A 19 -15.05 -15.92 10.97
N ILE A 20 -13.96 -15.39 10.41
CA ILE A 20 -13.85 -13.94 10.33
C ILE A 20 -15.08 -13.54 9.53
N GLU A 21 -16.04 -12.93 10.20
CA GLU A 21 -17.25 -12.45 9.57
C GLU A 21 -16.86 -11.32 8.64
N VAL A 22 -16.89 -11.61 7.35
CA VAL A 22 -16.43 -10.72 6.28
C VAL A 22 -17.56 -10.53 5.32
N ASP A 23 -17.84 -9.27 4.97
CA ASP A 23 -18.67 -8.95 3.83
C ASP A 23 -18.00 -9.50 2.55
N ARG A 24 -18.49 -10.66 2.11
CA ARG A 24 -18.00 -11.35 0.92
C ARG A 24 -18.29 -10.58 -0.36
N SER A 25 -19.33 -9.75 -0.38
CA SER A 25 -19.69 -8.94 -1.54
C SER A 25 -18.67 -7.80 -1.71
N LEU A 26 -18.38 -7.08 -0.64
CA LEU A 26 -17.36 -6.04 -0.60
C LEU A 26 -15.97 -6.59 -0.94
N LEU A 27 -15.59 -7.70 -0.31
CA LEU A 27 -14.29 -8.33 -0.55
C LEU A 27 -14.12 -8.75 -2.02
N ASP A 28 -15.17 -9.28 -2.64
CA ASP A 28 -15.17 -9.69 -4.04
C ASP A 28 -15.06 -8.49 -5.00
N VAL A 29 -15.67 -7.35 -4.66
CA VAL A 29 -15.48 -6.09 -5.40
C VAL A 29 -14.03 -5.62 -5.29
N LEU A 30 -13.43 -5.63 -4.10
CA LEU A 30 -12.03 -5.22 -3.90
C LEU A 30 -11.05 -6.13 -4.66
N TYR A 31 -11.27 -7.45 -4.65
CA TYR A 31 -10.46 -8.39 -5.42
C TYR A 31 -10.50 -8.14 -6.92
N ARG A 32 -11.66 -7.75 -7.45
CA ARG A 32 -11.88 -7.58 -8.90
C ARG A 32 -11.62 -6.16 -9.39
N GLY A 33 -11.60 -5.20 -8.48
CA GLY A 33 -11.40 -3.78 -8.76
C GLY A 33 -10.16 -3.50 -9.60
N ARG A 34 -10.32 -2.62 -10.60
CA ARG A 34 -9.23 -2.09 -11.42
C ARG A 34 -8.52 -0.94 -10.68
N LEU A 35 -7.33 -0.54 -11.15
CA LEU A 35 -6.52 0.49 -10.49
C LEU A 35 -7.31 1.79 -10.23
N MET A 36 -8.05 2.29 -11.21
CA MET A 36 -8.84 3.52 -11.06
C MET A 36 -9.97 3.35 -10.05
N GLU A 37 -10.74 2.27 -10.15
CA GLU A 37 -11.84 1.96 -9.22
C GLU A 37 -11.35 1.86 -7.76
N LEU A 38 -10.17 1.27 -7.55
CA LEU A 38 -9.56 1.16 -6.22
C LEU A 38 -9.04 2.52 -5.73
N ARG A 39 -8.56 3.39 -6.61
CA ARG A 39 -8.15 4.75 -6.24
C ARG A 39 -9.35 5.62 -5.90
N ASP A 40 -10.40 5.56 -6.70
CA ASP A 40 -11.63 6.30 -6.45
C ASP A 40 -12.23 5.86 -5.11
N ARG A 41 -12.23 4.55 -4.84
CA ARG A 41 -12.65 4.02 -3.53
C ARG A 41 -11.72 4.46 -2.40
N ALA A 42 -10.40 4.43 -2.58
CA ALA A 42 -9.48 4.93 -1.57
C ALA A 42 -9.75 6.40 -1.25
N GLU A 43 -10.01 7.24 -2.24
CA GLU A 43 -10.35 8.65 -2.04
C GLU A 43 -11.68 8.85 -1.30
N VAL A 44 -12.72 8.07 -1.63
CA VAL A 44 -14.01 8.11 -0.90
C VAL A 44 -13.83 7.76 0.58
N GLU A 45 -12.94 6.82 0.88
CA GLU A 45 -12.64 6.37 2.24
C GLU A 45 -11.54 7.20 2.93
N GLY A 46 -11.05 8.28 2.30
CA GLY A 46 -10.03 9.17 2.88
C GLY A 46 -8.60 8.63 2.90
N PHE A 47 -8.28 7.63 2.07
CA PHE A 47 -6.96 7.03 1.96
C PHE A 47 -6.16 7.50 0.73
N SER A 48 -4.84 7.48 0.87
CA SER A 48 -3.91 7.73 -0.25
C SER A 48 -4.20 6.81 -1.45
N LYS A 49 -4.25 7.42 -2.63
CA LYS A 49 -4.37 6.79 -3.95
C LYS A 49 -3.05 6.21 -4.49
N THR A 50 -1.97 6.33 -3.73
CA THR A 50 -0.64 5.87 -4.17
C THR A 50 -0.51 4.36 -4.02
N GLY A 51 0.32 3.79 -4.89
CA GLY A 51 0.67 2.38 -4.88
C GLY A 51 0.18 1.63 -6.10
N SER A 52 0.61 0.38 -6.15
CA SER A 52 0.12 -0.58 -7.13
C SER A 52 -1.31 -1.01 -6.82
N VAL A 53 -1.93 -1.71 -7.79
CA VAL A 53 -3.23 -2.35 -7.59
C VAL A 53 -3.23 -3.22 -6.32
N GLU A 54 -2.17 -4.01 -6.10
CA GLU A 54 -2.13 -4.94 -4.98
C GLU A 54 -1.89 -4.21 -3.64
N VAL A 55 -1.13 -3.11 -3.64
CA VAL A 55 -0.94 -2.26 -2.46
C VAL A 55 -2.27 -1.60 -2.07
N LEU A 56 -3.00 -1.03 -3.05
CA LEU A 56 -4.32 -0.45 -2.81
C LEU A 56 -5.33 -1.49 -2.32
N ARG A 57 -5.32 -2.71 -2.88
CA ARG A 57 -6.17 -3.80 -2.39
C ARG A 57 -5.83 -4.20 -0.97
N ALA A 58 -4.55 -4.39 -0.64
CA ALA A 58 -4.14 -4.73 0.72
C ALA A 58 -4.61 -3.66 1.71
N ARG A 59 -4.42 -2.38 1.38
CA ARG A 59 -4.88 -1.25 2.20
C ARG A 59 -6.40 -1.25 2.37
N LEU A 60 -7.16 -1.31 1.27
CA LEU A 60 -8.63 -1.29 1.32
C LEU A 60 -9.20 -2.51 2.04
N ILE A 61 -8.62 -3.70 1.86
CA ILE A 61 -9.06 -4.90 2.58
C ILE A 61 -8.73 -4.79 4.07
N GLN A 62 -7.54 -4.27 4.42
CA GLN A 62 -7.19 -4.02 5.81
C GLN A 62 -8.21 -3.10 6.49
N HIS A 63 -8.55 -1.96 5.87
CA HIS A 63 -9.43 -0.98 6.49
C HIS A 63 -10.91 -1.37 6.44
N LEU A 64 -11.43 -1.75 5.26
CA LEU A 64 -12.87 -1.94 5.05
C LEU A 64 -13.36 -3.33 5.44
N VAL A 65 -12.47 -4.32 5.50
CA VAL A 65 -12.83 -5.72 5.75
C VAL A 65 -12.24 -6.23 7.06
N LEU A 66 -11.06 -5.75 7.46
CA LEU A 66 -10.34 -6.18 8.66
C LEU A 66 -10.14 -5.04 9.67
N GLY A 67 -10.96 -3.98 9.60
CA GLY A 67 -10.76 -2.75 10.39
C GLY A 67 -10.72 -2.97 11.91
N GLU A 68 -11.42 -4.00 12.40
CA GLU A 68 -11.44 -4.38 13.83
C GLU A 68 -10.21 -5.17 14.28
N MET A 69 -9.36 -5.63 13.34
CA MET A 69 -8.17 -6.42 13.65
C MET A 69 -6.94 -5.53 13.75
N ASP A 70 -6.20 -5.68 14.85
CA ASP A 70 -4.87 -5.11 14.95
C ASP A 70 -3.90 -5.88 14.03
N LEU A 71 -3.54 -5.25 12.91
CA LEU A 71 -2.54 -5.74 11.95
C LEU A 71 -1.22 -4.96 12.04
N SER A 72 -0.99 -4.24 13.14
CA SER A 72 0.33 -3.72 13.49
C SER A 72 1.33 -4.87 13.69
N TRP A 73 2.60 -4.55 13.88
CA TRP A 73 3.60 -5.57 14.17
C TRP A 73 3.29 -6.39 15.43
N GLU A 74 2.84 -5.73 16.49
CA GLU A 74 2.49 -6.38 17.75
C GLU A 74 1.22 -7.22 17.59
N GLY A 75 0.23 -6.66 16.90
CA GLY A 75 -0.97 -7.37 16.48
C GLY A 75 -0.66 -8.66 15.72
N ILE A 76 0.17 -8.59 14.67
CA ILE A 76 0.62 -9.75 13.88
C ILE A 76 1.33 -10.80 14.76
N GLN A 77 2.16 -10.38 15.72
CA GLN A 77 2.84 -11.30 16.63
C GLN A 77 1.88 -12.00 17.60
N SER A 78 0.79 -11.32 17.99
CA SER A 78 -0.23 -11.86 18.89
C SER A 78 -1.18 -12.86 18.22
N LEU A 79 -1.32 -12.80 16.88
CA LEU A 79 -2.21 -13.70 16.14
C LEU A 79 -1.87 -15.17 16.41
N THR A 80 -2.88 -15.99 16.60
CA THR A 80 -2.74 -17.44 16.62
C THR A 80 -2.45 -17.97 15.22
N HIS A 81 -1.92 -19.20 15.15
CA HIS A 81 -1.66 -19.87 13.87
C HIS A 81 -2.91 -19.93 12.98
N LYS A 82 -4.08 -20.14 13.59
CA LYS A 82 -5.36 -20.23 12.87
C LYS A 82 -5.81 -18.84 12.38
N GLU A 83 -5.74 -17.81 13.21
CA GLU A 83 -6.12 -16.43 12.84
C GLU A 83 -5.23 -15.88 11.73
N ALA A 84 -3.91 -16.01 11.85
CA ALA A 84 -2.99 -15.61 10.78
C ALA A 84 -3.32 -16.34 9.46
N GLY A 85 -3.74 -17.60 9.54
CA GLY A 85 -4.20 -18.36 8.38
C GLY A 85 -5.51 -17.83 7.79
N ALA A 86 -6.44 -17.36 8.62
CA ALA A 86 -7.71 -16.79 8.20
C ALA A 86 -7.52 -15.41 7.55
N VAL A 87 -6.74 -14.52 8.18
CA VAL A 87 -6.37 -13.21 7.64
C VAL A 87 -5.72 -13.34 6.26
N LEU A 88 -4.76 -14.26 6.09
CA LEU A 88 -4.14 -14.52 4.79
C LEU A 88 -5.13 -15.02 3.72
N LYS A 89 -6.23 -15.69 4.11
CA LYS A 89 -7.30 -16.07 3.17
C LYS A 89 -8.16 -14.86 2.79
N VAL A 90 -8.42 -13.94 3.72
CA VAL A 90 -9.16 -12.69 3.48
C VAL A 90 -8.37 -11.73 2.58
N PHE A 91 -7.04 -11.73 2.66
CA PHE A 91 -6.21 -11.05 1.66
C PHE A 91 -6.12 -11.80 0.32
N GLY A 92 -6.64 -13.02 0.23
CA GLY A 92 -6.62 -13.81 -0.99
C GLY A 92 -5.23 -14.35 -1.35
N ILE A 93 -4.31 -14.43 -0.40
CA ILE A 93 -2.92 -14.89 -0.59
C ILE A 93 -2.69 -16.29 0.02
N LYS A 94 -1.44 -16.79 0.01
CA LYS A 94 -1.13 -18.16 0.47
C LYS A 94 -1.23 -18.25 1.99
N SER A 95 -2.20 -19.00 2.51
CA SER A 95 -2.42 -19.19 3.95
C SER A 95 -1.74 -20.44 4.54
N SER A 96 -1.16 -21.32 3.73
CA SER A 96 -0.42 -22.50 4.19
C SER A 96 0.97 -22.16 4.72
N GLY A 97 1.52 -22.97 5.62
CA GLY A 97 2.88 -22.82 6.15
C GLY A 97 2.93 -22.85 7.68
N SER A 98 4.14 -22.79 8.22
CA SER A 98 4.40 -22.63 9.65
C SER A 98 3.85 -21.30 10.17
N HIS A 99 3.75 -21.15 11.49
CA HIS A 99 3.25 -19.92 12.10
C HIS A 99 4.12 -18.71 11.73
N LYS A 100 5.44 -18.88 11.86
CA LYS A 100 6.42 -17.89 11.44
C LYS A 100 6.26 -17.50 9.98
N GLU A 101 6.14 -18.48 9.08
CA GLU A 101 5.98 -18.21 7.64
C GLU A 101 4.69 -17.43 7.32
N ARG A 102 3.61 -17.65 8.07
CA ARG A 102 2.35 -16.91 7.90
C ARG A 102 2.50 -15.46 8.34
N ARG A 103 3.11 -15.20 9.51
CA ARG A 103 3.35 -13.85 10.01
C ARG A 103 4.28 -13.05 9.11
N GLN A 104 5.41 -13.64 8.70
CA GLN A 104 6.32 -13.03 7.72
C GLN A 104 5.58 -12.63 6.44
N ARG A 105 4.75 -13.53 5.91
CA ARG A 105 3.99 -13.30 4.68
C ARG A 105 2.95 -12.19 4.84
N LEU A 106 2.25 -12.17 5.97
CA LEU A 106 1.26 -11.14 6.30
C LEU A 106 1.95 -9.78 6.41
N TRP A 107 3.03 -9.70 7.17
CA TRP A 107 3.80 -8.47 7.34
C TRP A 107 4.35 -7.93 6.01
N LEU A 108 4.93 -8.81 5.17
CA LEU A 108 5.39 -8.44 3.83
C LEU A 108 4.25 -7.89 2.95
N HIS A 109 3.07 -8.54 3.00
CA HIS A 109 1.92 -8.14 2.18
C HIS A 109 1.37 -6.75 2.55
N LEU A 110 1.39 -6.40 3.83
CA LEU A 110 0.88 -5.13 4.34
C LEU A 110 1.85 -3.98 4.08
N ASN A 111 3.16 -4.23 4.09
CA ASN A 111 4.16 -3.16 4.14
C ASN A 111 4.90 -2.91 2.82
N PHE A 112 4.93 -3.87 1.89
CA PHE A 112 5.76 -3.78 0.67
C PHE A 112 4.98 -4.06 -0.61
N ASP A 113 5.43 -3.44 -1.71
CA ASP A 113 5.07 -3.90 -3.05
C ASP A 113 5.96 -5.09 -3.45
N SER A 114 5.34 -6.23 -3.72
CA SER A 114 6.01 -7.44 -4.24
C SER A 114 6.76 -7.24 -5.56
N ARG A 115 6.54 -6.14 -6.28
CA ARG A 115 7.27 -5.77 -7.50
C ARG A 115 8.54 -4.97 -7.21
N ARG A 116 8.68 -4.38 -6.02
CA ARG A 116 9.80 -3.51 -5.64
C ARG A 116 10.76 -4.20 -4.67
N LEU A 117 10.25 -4.85 -3.62
CA LEU A 117 11.09 -5.62 -2.70
C LEU A 117 11.49 -6.96 -3.34
N SER A 118 12.56 -6.94 -4.12
CA SER A 118 13.17 -8.11 -4.78
C SER A 118 14.54 -8.43 -4.20
N VAL A 119 15.05 -9.63 -4.51
CA VAL A 119 16.41 -10.03 -4.11
C VAL A 119 17.47 -9.11 -4.72
N GLU A 120 17.24 -8.58 -5.93
CA GLU A 120 18.16 -7.61 -6.54
C GLU A 120 18.20 -6.30 -5.74
N HIS A 121 17.04 -5.79 -5.31
CA HIS A 121 16.95 -4.53 -4.58
C HIS A 121 17.65 -4.59 -3.20
N LEU A 122 17.71 -5.76 -2.57
CA LEU A 122 18.43 -5.93 -1.30
C LEU A 122 19.92 -5.58 -1.40
N ALA A 123 20.51 -5.65 -2.59
CA ALA A 123 21.91 -5.30 -2.82
C ALA A 123 22.19 -3.80 -2.67
N ASP A 124 21.16 -2.97 -2.79
CA ASP A 124 21.24 -1.50 -2.66
C ASP A 124 20.89 -1.02 -1.24
N MET A 125 20.25 -1.86 -0.43
CA MET A 125 19.76 -1.48 0.92
C MET A 125 20.88 -1.31 1.94
N GLU A 126 20.76 -0.34 2.83
CA GLU A 126 21.74 -0.14 3.89
C GLU A 126 21.69 -1.27 4.93
N ARG A 127 22.76 -1.39 5.73
CA ARG A 127 22.84 -2.43 6.77
C ARG A 127 21.70 -2.29 7.78
N ASP A 128 21.32 -1.07 8.11
CA ASP A 128 20.31 -0.80 9.14
C ASP A 128 18.90 -1.12 8.62
N GLU A 129 18.61 -0.84 7.33
CA GLU A 129 17.37 -1.27 6.68
C GLU A 129 17.26 -2.81 6.63
N LEU A 130 18.36 -3.50 6.28
CA LEU A 130 18.42 -4.97 6.32
C LEU A 130 18.26 -5.51 7.74
N HIS A 131 18.75 -4.80 8.75
CA HIS A 131 18.57 -5.17 10.14
C HIS A 131 17.11 -5.03 10.58
N GLU A 132 16.42 -3.96 10.17
CA GLU A 132 14.99 -3.78 10.42
C GLU A 132 14.15 -4.87 9.72
N LEU A 133 14.48 -5.19 8.46
CA LEU A 133 13.86 -6.32 7.76
C LEU A 133 14.08 -7.64 8.51
N CYS A 134 15.30 -7.90 9.00
CA CYS A 134 15.56 -9.10 9.80
C CYS A 134 14.72 -9.12 11.08
N LEU A 135 14.57 -8.00 11.77
CA LEU A 135 13.74 -7.89 12.98
C LEU A 135 12.28 -8.25 12.67
N ARG A 136 11.71 -7.60 11.68
CA ARG A 136 10.30 -7.76 11.29
C ARG A 136 10.02 -9.11 10.61
N LEU A 137 11.03 -9.75 10.05
CA LEU A 137 10.93 -11.10 9.51
C LEU A 137 11.32 -12.19 10.53
N GLU A 138 11.53 -11.84 11.80
CA GLU A 138 11.90 -12.77 12.87
C GLU A 138 13.18 -13.59 12.52
N LEU A 139 14.16 -12.94 11.90
CA LEU A 139 15.42 -13.52 11.46
C LEU A 139 16.56 -13.18 12.45
N PRO A 140 17.67 -13.93 12.44
CA PRO A 140 18.84 -13.56 13.23
C PRO A 140 19.35 -12.16 12.86
N LEU A 141 19.53 -11.32 13.89
CA LEU A 141 19.99 -9.92 13.77
C LEU A 141 21.51 -9.79 13.72
N THR A 142 22.25 -10.88 13.91
CA THR A 142 23.70 -10.89 13.97
C THR A 142 24.30 -11.16 12.60
N GLY A 143 25.45 -10.53 12.33
CA GLY A 143 26.22 -10.74 11.11
C GLY A 143 26.60 -9.45 10.39
N THR A 144 27.34 -9.62 9.30
CA THR A 144 27.68 -8.55 8.35
C THR A 144 26.46 -8.18 7.50
N ARG A 145 26.50 -7.02 6.83
CA ARG A 145 25.45 -6.59 5.87
C ARG A 145 25.08 -7.71 4.88
N THR A 146 26.08 -8.41 4.34
CA THR A 146 25.89 -9.52 3.41
C THR A 146 25.19 -10.73 4.03
N VAL A 147 25.41 -11.02 5.32
CA VAL A 147 24.71 -12.09 6.04
C VAL A 147 23.24 -11.73 6.27
N LEU A 148 22.97 -10.51 6.73
CA LEU A 148 21.60 -10.01 6.91
C LEU A 148 20.84 -10.03 5.57
N MET A 149 21.47 -9.54 4.50
CA MET A 149 20.95 -9.61 3.14
C MET A 149 20.62 -11.06 2.73
N GLY A 150 21.52 -12.02 3.02
CA GLY A 150 21.29 -13.43 2.74
C GLY A 150 20.09 -14.02 3.50
N HIS A 151 19.88 -13.63 4.76
CA HIS A 151 18.71 -14.05 5.53
C HIS A 151 17.41 -13.54 4.90
N VAL A 152 17.34 -12.25 4.58
CA VAL A 152 16.16 -11.62 3.97
C VAL A 152 15.90 -12.22 2.58
N ALA A 153 16.94 -12.38 1.75
CA ALA A 153 16.84 -13.00 0.43
C ALA A 153 16.28 -14.43 0.50
N GLY A 154 16.66 -15.20 1.52
CA GLY A 154 16.10 -16.53 1.78
C GLY A 154 14.60 -16.50 2.08
N VAL A 155 14.13 -15.51 2.85
CA VAL A 155 12.69 -15.31 3.09
C VAL A 155 11.98 -14.91 1.81
N LEU A 156 12.47 -13.91 1.06
CA LEU A 156 11.82 -13.48 -0.19
C LEU A 156 11.73 -14.61 -1.21
N THR A 157 12.76 -15.44 -1.30
CA THR A 157 12.79 -16.62 -2.19
C THR A 157 11.79 -17.69 -1.74
N SER A 158 11.80 -18.06 -0.46
CA SER A 158 10.87 -19.07 0.08
C SER A 158 9.41 -18.62 0.05
N GLN A 159 9.18 -17.32 0.18
CA GLN A 159 7.87 -16.68 0.12
C GLN A 159 7.46 -16.28 -1.31
N GLY A 160 8.26 -16.61 -2.32
CA GLY A 160 8.03 -16.22 -3.71
C GLY A 160 6.62 -16.55 -4.18
N ARG A 161 5.89 -15.53 -4.66
CA ARG A 161 4.48 -15.61 -5.09
C ARG A 161 3.48 -15.99 -3.98
N GLY A 162 3.92 -16.04 -2.73
CA GLY A 162 3.10 -16.34 -1.55
C GLY A 162 2.41 -15.11 -0.97
N TRP A 163 2.98 -13.92 -1.14
CA TRP A 163 2.49 -12.62 -0.67
C TRP A 163 2.39 -11.61 -1.83
N GLY A 164 1.83 -10.44 -1.54
CA GLY A 164 1.69 -9.34 -2.49
C GLY A 164 0.55 -9.56 -3.46
N ARG A 165 0.64 -10.61 -4.29
CA ARG A 165 -0.33 -10.85 -5.37
C ARG A 165 -1.48 -11.75 -4.92
N ILE A 166 -2.70 -11.26 -5.12
CA ILE A 166 -3.92 -12.04 -4.89
C ILE A 166 -4.00 -13.24 -5.84
N LYS A 167 -4.53 -14.37 -5.33
CA LYS A 167 -4.73 -15.60 -6.11
C LYS A 167 -5.57 -15.33 -7.37
N ARG A 168 -5.07 -15.81 -8.51
CA ARG A 168 -5.69 -15.63 -9.84
C ARG A 168 -7.14 -16.14 -9.92
N SER A 169 -7.52 -17.13 -9.12
CA SER A 169 -8.90 -17.63 -9.06
C SER A 169 -9.86 -16.59 -8.50
N LEU A 170 -9.45 -15.84 -7.47
CA LEU A 170 -10.29 -14.82 -6.82
C LEU A 170 -10.49 -13.61 -7.75
N TRP A 171 -9.42 -13.14 -8.40
CA TRP A 171 -9.53 -12.03 -9.33
C TRP A 171 -10.30 -12.37 -10.63
N ARG A 172 -10.24 -13.62 -11.11
CA ARG A 172 -10.92 -14.01 -12.37
C ARG A 172 -12.34 -14.52 -12.18
N SER A 173 -12.54 -15.36 -11.19
CA SER A 173 -13.82 -16.07 -10.97
C SER A 173 -14.64 -15.45 -9.84
N GLY A 174 -14.04 -14.55 -9.06
CA GLY A 174 -14.65 -13.99 -7.86
C GLY A 174 -14.72 -15.00 -6.71
N ILE A 175 -15.29 -14.57 -5.60
CA ILE A 175 -15.64 -15.43 -4.47
C ILE A 175 -16.94 -16.18 -4.83
N PRO A 176 -16.97 -17.53 -4.76
CA PRO A 176 -18.22 -18.29 -4.92
C PRO A 176 -19.29 -17.78 -3.96
N ASP A 177 -20.52 -17.63 -4.46
CA ASP A 177 -21.71 -17.17 -3.70
C ASP A 177 -21.68 -15.72 -3.19
N ALA A 178 -20.72 -14.88 -3.62
CA ALA A 178 -20.75 -13.43 -3.33
C ALA A 178 -21.85 -12.66 -4.10
N LYS A 179 -22.64 -13.35 -4.94
CA LYS A 179 -23.81 -12.78 -5.62
C LYS A 179 -25.07 -13.01 -4.78
N ALA A 180 -25.25 -12.18 -3.77
CA ALA A 180 -26.55 -11.68 -3.37
C ALA A 180 -26.37 -10.17 -3.18
N GLU A 181 -27.05 -9.40 -4.03
CA GLU A 181 -27.15 -7.94 -4.02
C GLU A 181 -25.91 -7.16 -4.50
N ALA A 182 -25.92 -6.83 -5.79
CA ALA A 182 -25.34 -5.55 -6.20
C ALA A 182 -26.20 -4.45 -5.55
N PRO A 183 -25.62 -3.46 -4.86
CA PRO A 183 -26.40 -2.31 -4.43
C PRO A 183 -26.94 -1.66 -5.69
N LYS A 184 -28.27 -1.64 -5.82
CA LYS A 184 -28.93 -0.74 -6.75
C LYS A 184 -28.68 0.66 -6.22
N ASP A 185 -28.35 1.58 -7.12
CA ASP A 185 -28.31 3.01 -6.85
C ASP A 185 -29.64 3.45 -6.23
N GLU A 186 -29.71 3.48 -4.90
CA GLU A 186 -30.69 4.28 -4.18
C GLU A 186 -29.95 5.55 -3.78
N VAL A 187 -30.33 6.62 -4.46
CA VAL A 187 -29.97 7.99 -4.11
C VAL A 187 -30.54 8.25 -2.72
N VAL A 188 -29.72 8.08 -1.68
CA VAL A 188 -30.03 8.55 -0.33
C VAL A 188 -29.57 10.00 -0.28
N GLU A 189 -30.55 10.89 -0.12
CA GLU A 189 -30.31 12.31 0.12
C GLU A 189 -29.46 12.49 1.40
N GLU A 190 -28.51 13.41 1.30
CA GLU A 190 -27.55 13.78 2.33
C GLU A 190 -28.25 14.26 3.61
N GLU A 191 -27.98 13.59 4.73
CA GLU A 191 -27.98 14.23 6.04
C GLU A 191 -26.55 14.17 6.58
N ASP A 192 -25.88 15.33 6.58
CA ASP A 192 -24.58 15.57 7.20
C ASP A 192 -24.62 15.26 8.71
N GLU A 193 -24.31 14.03 9.09
CA GLU A 193 -23.71 13.76 10.40
C GLU A 193 -22.21 13.57 10.23
N VAL A 194 -21.49 14.68 10.39
CA VAL A 194 -20.04 14.70 10.50
C VAL A 194 -19.66 13.94 11.77
N LEU A 195 -19.42 12.63 11.65
CA LEU A 195 -18.73 11.85 12.66
C LEU A 195 -17.32 12.43 12.80
N LYS A 196 -17.11 13.22 13.84
CA LYS A 196 -15.77 13.53 14.34
C LYS A 196 -15.12 12.22 14.77
N VAL A 197 -14.36 11.62 13.87
CA VAL A 197 -13.39 10.60 14.23
C VAL A 197 -12.36 11.31 15.09
N ASP A 198 -12.31 10.97 16.37
CA ASP A 198 -11.22 11.36 17.25
C ASP A 198 -9.94 10.72 16.69
N ILE A 199 -9.23 11.45 15.83
CA ILE A 199 -7.93 11.03 15.30
C ILE A 199 -6.99 11.00 16.50
N ALA A 200 -6.70 9.81 17.01
CA ALA A 200 -5.74 9.64 18.09
C ALA A 200 -4.40 10.25 17.66
N GLU A 201 -3.86 11.18 18.44
CA GLU A 201 -2.59 11.87 18.18
C GLU A 201 -1.40 10.90 17.98
N GLU A 202 -1.55 9.66 18.43
CA GLU A 202 -0.62 8.53 18.29
C GLU A 202 -0.51 8.02 16.83
N ALA A 203 -1.55 8.15 16.00
CA ALA A 203 -1.56 7.65 14.62
C ALA A 203 -0.56 8.36 13.69
N PHE A 204 -0.19 9.61 13.99
CA PHE A 204 0.76 10.37 13.19
C PHE A 204 2.23 9.98 13.43
N GLU A 205 2.51 9.28 14.54
CA GLU A 205 3.84 8.79 14.88
C GLU A 205 4.22 7.52 14.12
N GLU A 206 3.23 6.73 13.70
CA GLU A 206 3.48 5.49 12.98
C GLU A 206 4.17 5.78 11.65
N ALA A 207 5.27 5.07 11.40
CA ALA A 207 5.99 5.16 10.14
C ALA A 207 5.06 4.73 9.00
N SER A 208 4.99 5.56 7.97
CA SER A 208 4.21 5.24 6.77
C SER A 208 4.69 3.92 6.16
N PRO A 209 3.81 3.09 5.57
CA PRO A 209 4.23 1.88 4.88
C PRO A 209 5.32 2.19 3.84
N ILE A 210 6.33 1.32 3.70
CA ILE A 210 7.49 1.57 2.82
C ILE A 210 7.05 1.81 1.38
N ALA A 211 5.99 1.14 0.92
CA ALA A 211 5.40 1.39 -0.40
C ALA A 211 4.98 2.87 -0.63
N VAL A 212 4.51 3.56 0.42
CA VAL A 212 4.13 4.98 0.37
C VAL A 212 5.38 5.86 0.22
N LEU A 213 6.46 5.53 0.92
CA LEU A 213 7.74 6.25 0.83
C LEU A 213 8.41 6.05 -0.53
N GLU A 214 8.38 4.83 -1.07
CA GLU A 214 8.86 4.54 -2.42
C GLU A 214 8.05 5.31 -3.48
N ASP A 215 6.73 5.40 -3.33
CA ASP A 215 5.89 6.20 -4.23
C ASP A 215 6.19 7.69 -4.11
N ALA A 216 6.40 8.19 -2.90
CA ALA A 216 6.77 9.58 -2.66
C ALA A 216 8.12 9.91 -3.32
N ARG A 217 9.10 9.01 -3.21
CA ARG A 217 10.38 9.12 -3.91
C ARG A 217 10.20 9.16 -5.41
N ASP A 218 9.45 8.21 -5.99
CA ASP A 218 9.18 8.15 -7.42
C ASP A 218 8.49 9.43 -7.93
N LEU A 219 7.57 9.99 -7.15
CA LEU A 219 6.88 11.24 -7.50
C LEU A 219 7.81 12.46 -7.47
N ILE A 220 8.75 12.53 -6.51
CA ILE A 220 9.77 13.59 -6.47
C ILE A 220 10.64 13.53 -7.73
N VAL A 221 11.10 12.34 -8.11
CA VAL A 221 12.01 12.14 -9.25
C VAL A 221 11.30 11.91 -10.59
N LYS A 222 9.98 12.12 -10.63
CA LYS A 222 9.20 11.94 -11.85
C LYS A 222 9.54 13.01 -12.89
N ASP A 223 9.73 12.57 -14.14
CA ASP A 223 10.02 13.43 -15.30
C ASP A 223 11.34 14.25 -15.16
N LEU A 224 12.32 13.75 -14.39
CA LEU A 224 13.64 14.40 -14.21
C LEU A 224 14.39 14.68 -15.52
N ASP A 225 14.17 13.86 -16.54
CA ASP A 225 14.76 13.99 -17.87
C ASP A 225 14.29 15.24 -18.63
N LYS A 226 13.21 15.87 -18.16
CA LYS A 226 12.61 17.07 -18.77
C LYS A 226 12.90 18.35 -18.02
N THR A 227 13.58 18.25 -16.87
CA THR A 227 13.89 19.40 -16.00
C THR A 227 15.32 19.89 -16.20
N ASP A 228 15.57 21.15 -15.88
CA ASP A 228 16.92 21.71 -15.91
C ASP A 228 17.85 21.02 -14.91
N SER A 229 19.15 20.98 -15.22
CA SER A 229 20.18 20.30 -14.42
C SER A 229 20.20 20.69 -12.94
N GLU A 230 19.92 21.97 -12.64
CA GLU A 230 19.84 22.49 -11.27
C GLU A 230 18.61 21.94 -10.52
N VAL A 231 17.44 21.92 -11.16
CA VAL A 231 16.20 21.33 -10.63
C VAL A 231 16.35 19.83 -10.45
N GLN A 232 16.99 19.16 -11.40
CA GLN A 232 17.26 17.72 -11.36
C GLN A 232 18.12 17.36 -10.13
N GLY A 233 19.21 18.08 -9.89
CA GLY A 233 20.08 17.86 -8.73
C GLY A 233 19.35 18.11 -7.40
N ALA A 234 18.50 19.14 -7.35
CA ALA A 234 17.69 19.46 -6.18
C ALA A 234 16.68 18.33 -5.86
N LEU A 235 15.93 17.88 -6.86
CA LEU A 235 14.93 16.80 -6.72
C LEU A 235 15.58 15.47 -6.33
N LEU A 236 16.75 15.12 -6.87
CA LEU A 236 17.49 13.91 -6.45
C LEU A 236 17.92 13.98 -4.99
N THR A 237 18.43 15.13 -4.55
CA THR A 237 18.84 15.37 -3.16
C THR A 237 17.66 15.22 -2.19
N ILE A 238 16.51 15.78 -2.57
CA ILE A 238 15.27 15.71 -1.77
C ILE A 238 14.68 14.29 -1.80
N GLY A 239 14.68 13.63 -2.96
CA GLY A 239 14.19 12.26 -3.12
C GLY A 239 14.96 11.21 -2.32
N ALA A 240 16.21 11.49 -1.97
CA ALA A 240 17.01 10.66 -1.07
C ALA A 240 16.71 10.91 0.43
N ARG A 241 15.87 11.89 0.76
CA ARG A 241 15.54 12.32 2.14
C ARG A 241 14.03 12.20 2.41
N VAL A 242 13.35 11.28 1.74
CA VAL A 242 11.88 11.13 1.84
C VAL A 242 11.45 10.66 3.23
N GLU A 243 12.26 9.88 3.94
CA GLU A 243 11.99 9.53 5.34
C GLU A 243 12.06 10.77 6.24
N GLU A 244 12.96 11.72 5.95
CA GLU A 244 13.00 12.98 6.68
C GLU A 244 11.81 13.89 6.33
N LEU A 245 11.37 13.86 5.06
CA LEU A 245 10.13 14.52 4.63
C LEU A 245 8.94 14.02 5.45
N GLU A 246 8.78 12.70 5.54
CA GLU A 246 7.69 12.05 6.24
C GLU A 246 7.67 12.38 7.74
N ARG A 247 8.84 12.38 8.39
CA ARG A 247 8.97 12.77 9.80
C ARG A 247 8.62 14.24 10.04
N MET A 248 8.98 15.13 9.12
CA MET A 248 8.58 16.55 9.19
C MET A 248 7.06 16.68 9.10
N ILE A 249 6.43 15.96 8.18
CA ILE A 249 4.98 15.95 7.99
C ILE A 249 4.27 15.43 9.24
N GLY A 250 4.68 14.28 9.77
CA GLY A 250 4.09 13.74 11.01
C GLY A 250 4.23 14.70 12.20
N SER A 251 5.33 15.46 12.28
CA SER A 251 5.51 16.49 13.31
C SER A 251 4.59 17.69 13.13
N ILE A 252 4.35 18.12 11.89
CA ILE A 252 3.41 19.22 11.58
C ILE A 252 1.98 18.79 11.90
N LEU A 253 1.56 17.59 11.48
CA LEU A 253 0.21 17.07 11.73
C LEU A 253 -0.11 17.01 13.22
N ARG A 254 0.83 16.55 14.06
CA ARG A 254 0.65 16.58 15.52
C ARG A 254 0.47 17.99 16.07
N GLY A 255 1.31 18.94 15.63
CA GLY A 255 1.23 20.31 16.10
C GLY A 255 -0.06 21.03 15.68
N HIS A 256 -0.69 20.59 14.59
CA HIS A 256 -1.80 21.26 13.93
C HIS A 256 -3.10 20.42 13.93
N SER A 257 -3.22 19.48 14.87
CA SER A 257 -4.42 18.66 15.09
C SER A 257 -4.88 17.91 13.83
N GLY A 258 -3.93 17.35 13.07
CA GLY A 258 -4.19 16.57 11.87
C GLY A 258 -4.54 17.37 10.62
N ASN A 259 -4.59 18.70 10.67
CA ASN A 259 -4.89 19.53 9.50
C ASN A 259 -3.68 19.66 8.58
N TRP A 260 -3.93 19.66 7.26
CA TRP A 260 -2.92 19.91 6.24
C TRP A 260 -3.45 20.81 5.13
N GLY A 261 -2.94 22.03 5.03
CA GLY A 261 -3.25 22.98 3.95
C GLY A 261 -2.13 23.99 3.73
N SER A 262 -2.46 25.14 3.14
CA SER A 262 -1.47 26.15 2.73
C SER A 262 -0.56 26.64 3.88
N THR A 263 -1.07 26.66 5.10
CA THR A 263 -0.32 27.08 6.29
C THR A 263 0.77 26.05 6.63
N GLU A 264 0.39 24.77 6.62
CA GLU A 264 1.25 23.62 6.91
C GLU A 264 2.27 23.38 5.80
N GLU A 265 1.85 23.50 4.54
CA GLU A 265 2.74 23.49 3.38
C GLU A 265 3.82 24.58 3.50
N GLY A 266 3.42 25.80 3.88
CA GLY A 266 4.35 26.90 4.13
C GLY A 266 5.31 26.64 5.30
N LEU A 267 4.85 25.98 6.36
CA LEU A 267 5.72 25.57 7.49
C LEU A 267 6.71 24.48 7.08
N LEU A 268 6.26 23.50 6.30
CA LEU A 268 7.12 22.45 5.76
C LEU A 268 8.28 23.05 4.95
N LEU A 269 7.98 23.95 4.01
CA LEU A 269 9.01 24.59 3.20
C LEU A 269 10.02 25.35 4.06
N ARG A 270 9.57 26.12 5.06
CA ARG A 270 10.47 26.84 5.98
C ARG A 270 11.34 25.88 6.80
N LEU A 271 10.79 24.75 7.23
CA LEU A 271 11.54 23.72 7.98
C LEU A 271 12.57 23.02 7.10
N ALA A 272 12.22 22.74 5.84
CA ALA A 272 13.12 22.14 4.86
C ALA A 272 14.26 23.11 4.47
N GLU A 273 13.95 24.39 4.22
CA GLU A 273 14.97 25.43 3.96
C GLU A 273 15.95 25.56 5.15
N ARG A 274 15.45 25.57 6.39
CA ARG A 274 16.29 25.58 7.60
C ARG A 274 17.20 24.35 7.72
N ARG A 275 16.80 23.22 7.13
CA ARG A 275 17.57 21.97 7.07
C ARG A 275 18.47 21.89 5.83
N GLY A 276 18.60 22.98 5.08
CA GLY A 276 19.47 23.10 3.91
C GLY A 276 18.94 22.35 2.68
N TRP A 277 17.61 22.21 2.53
CA TRP A 277 17.04 21.61 1.32
C TRP A 277 17.12 22.60 0.15
N PRO A 278 17.52 22.15 -1.06
CA PRO A 278 17.62 23.01 -2.24
C PRO A 278 16.21 23.31 -2.79
N LEU A 279 15.61 24.42 -2.34
CA LEU A 279 14.23 24.81 -2.64
C LEU A 279 14.14 26.12 -3.44
N ASP A 280 15.20 26.48 -4.15
CA ASP A 280 15.31 27.78 -4.85
C ASP A 280 14.33 27.91 -6.02
N SER A 281 13.98 26.80 -6.67
CA SER A 281 13.03 26.75 -7.79
C SER A 281 11.60 26.53 -7.31
N GLU A 282 10.66 27.28 -7.90
CA GLU A 282 9.21 27.11 -7.69
C GLU A 282 8.75 25.70 -8.09
N GLU A 283 9.35 25.12 -9.13
CA GLU A 283 9.04 23.77 -9.57
C GLU A 283 9.39 22.73 -8.49
N VAL A 284 10.55 22.87 -7.85
CA VAL A 284 10.98 21.99 -6.76
C VAL A 284 10.05 22.14 -5.56
N ARG A 285 9.72 23.39 -5.16
CA ARG A 285 8.78 23.67 -4.06
C ARG A 285 7.40 23.06 -4.32
N SER A 286 6.86 23.24 -5.53
CA SER A 286 5.57 22.67 -5.92
C SER A 286 5.61 21.14 -5.87
N ARG A 287 6.70 20.51 -6.32
CA ARG A 287 6.84 19.05 -6.26
C ARG A 287 6.89 18.53 -4.83
N VAL A 288 7.66 19.19 -3.97
CA VAL A 288 7.75 18.85 -2.54
C VAL A 288 6.40 18.97 -1.87
N ILE A 289 5.65 20.05 -2.11
CA ILE A 289 4.30 20.24 -1.58
C ILE A 289 3.36 19.12 -2.04
N SER A 290 3.37 18.80 -3.33
CA SER A 290 2.49 17.75 -3.88
C SER A 290 2.78 16.39 -3.24
N VAL A 291 4.06 16.03 -3.08
CA VAL A 291 4.47 14.76 -2.46
C VAL A 291 4.15 14.76 -0.97
N ALA A 292 4.38 15.87 -0.28
CA ALA A 292 4.09 16.00 1.13
C ALA A 292 2.59 15.89 1.42
N THR A 293 1.75 16.43 0.54
CA THR A 293 0.29 16.30 0.63
C THR A 293 -0.15 14.86 0.51
N ASN A 294 0.44 14.09 -0.42
CA ASN A 294 0.14 12.65 -0.54
C ASN A 294 0.57 11.84 0.69
N ILE A 295 1.71 12.19 1.31
CA ILE A 295 2.18 11.56 2.55
C ILE A 295 1.24 11.93 3.72
N ALA A 296 0.86 13.21 3.84
CA ALA A 296 -0.06 13.68 4.86
C ALA A 296 -1.42 12.99 4.75
N GLU A 297 -1.97 12.89 3.53
CA GLU A 297 -3.19 12.13 3.23
C GLU A 297 -3.03 10.66 3.62
N SER A 298 -1.89 10.02 3.29
CA SER A 298 -1.62 8.64 3.71
C SER A 298 -1.55 8.45 5.22
N LYS A 299 -1.28 9.50 5.99
CA LYS A 299 -1.27 9.50 7.46
C LYS A 299 -2.62 9.90 8.07
N GLY A 300 -3.67 10.07 7.25
CA GLY A 300 -5.01 10.42 7.73
C GLY A 300 -5.20 11.91 8.04
N ALA A 301 -4.41 12.80 7.43
CA ALA A 301 -4.58 14.24 7.59
C ALA A 301 -5.89 14.76 6.96
N SER A 302 -6.55 15.71 7.62
CA SER A 302 -7.64 16.49 7.03
C SER A 302 -7.06 17.52 6.06
N ILE A 303 -7.21 17.26 4.76
CA ILE A 303 -6.69 18.13 3.71
C ILE A 303 -7.61 19.36 3.54
N GLY A 304 -7.09 20.56 3.76
CA GLY A 304 -7.77 21.82 3.46
C GLY A 304 -7.88 22.11 1.96
N GLU A 305 -8.37 23.28 1.55
CA GLU A 305 -8.37 23.73 0.16
C GLU A 305 -6.95 24.04 -0.36
N GLY A 306 -6.09 23.01 -0.46
CA GLY A 306 -4.81 23.04 -1.15
C GLY A 306 -4.94 22.58 -2.60
N VAL A 307 -3.95 22.91 -3.44
CA VAL A 307 -3.95 22.63 -4.88
C VAL A 307 -4.05 21.12 -5.13
N ARG A 308 -5.28 20.65 -5.32
CA ARG A 308 -5.57 19.36 -5.95
C ARG A 308 -5.00 19.43 -7.35
N THR A 309 -3.80 18.89 -7.57
CA THR A 309 -3.41 18.46 -8.92
C THR A 309 -4.29 17.25 -9.26
N ARG A 310 -5.55 17.53 -9.61
CA ARG A 310 -6.34 16.65 -10.48
C ARG A 310 -5.50 16.48 -11.73
N ILE A 311 -4.76 15.39 -11.79
CA ILE A 311 -4.26 14.88 -13.06
C ILE A 311 -5.53 14.67 -13.88
N ASP A 312 -5.76 15.56 -14.85
CA ASP A 312 -6.89 15.45 -15.75
C ASP A 312 -6.74 14.11 -16.48
N ALA A 313 -7.51 13.13 -16.03
CA ALA A 313 -7.48 11.77 -16.52
C ALA A 313 -7.81 11.75 -18.02
N ALA A 314 -8.64 12.69 -18.50
CA ALA A 314 -8.92 12.83 -19.91
C ALA A 314 -7.68 13.32 -20.66
N ALA A 315 -7.01 14.38 -20.19
CA ALA A 315 -5.79 14.88 -20.84
C ALA A 315 -4.64 13.86 -20.82
N THR A 316 -4.57 13.02 -19.80
CA THR A 316 -3.55 11.96 -19.68
C THR A 316 -3.86 10.78 -20.59
N MET A 317 -5.13 10.36 -20.66
CA MET A 317 -5.56 9.31 -21.59
C MET A 317 -5.41 9.72 -23.04
N THR A 318 -5.68 10.99 -23.39
CA THR A 318 -5.45 11.50 -24.76
C THR A 318 -3.98 11.40 -25.16
N ARG A 319 -3.05 11.83 -24.29
CA ARG A 319 -1.60 11.73 -24.55
C ARG A 319 -1.10 10.29 -24.63
N VAL A 320 -1.63 9.39 -23.82
CA VAL A 320 -1.29 7.95 -23.88
C VAL A 320 -1.82 7.34 -25.17
N ARG A 321 -3.03 7.71 -25.60
CA ARG A 321 -3.64 7.24 -26.85
C ARG A 321 -2.88 7.73 -28.08
N GLU A 322 -2.46 9.00 -28.09
CA GLU A 322 -1.61 9.55 -29.15
C GLU A 322 -0.25 8.86 -29.24
N ARG A 323 0.38 8.54 -28.09
CA ARG A 323 1.64 7.79 -28.06
C ARG A 323 1.48 6.34 -28.53
N MET A 324 0.37 5.68 -28.19
CA MET A 324 0.11 4.33 -28.68
C MET A 324 -0.16 4.31 -30.19
N GLN A 325 -0.91 5.28 -30.71
CA GLN A 325 -1.14 5.41 -32.15
C GLN A 325 0.16 5.70 -32.92
N TYR A 326 1.03 6.55 -32.39
CA TYR A 326 2.35 6.80 -32.99
C TYR A 326 3.26 5.57 -32.95
N ALA A 327 3.22 4.79 -31.86
CA ALA A 327 3.95 3.53 -31.77
C ALA A 327 3.40 2.47 -32.74
N GLU A 328 2.09 2.42 -32.96
CA GLU A 328 1.47 1.54 -33.96
C GLU A 328 1.91 1.91 -35.38
N THR A 329 2.01 3.20 -35.73
CA THR A 329 2.51 3.63 -37.04
C THR A 329 3.99 3.29 -37.29
N LEU A 330 4.81 3.21 -36.23
CA LEU A 330 6.21 2.80 -36.34
C LEU A 330 6.40 1.28 -36.50
N ILE A 331 5.37 0.49 -36.16
CA ILE A 331 5.39 -0.97 -36.28
C ILE A 331 4.84 -1.41 -37.64
N GLU A 332 4.06 -0.57 -38.33
CA GLU A 332 3.52 -0.85 -39.67
C GLU A 332 4.51 -0.56 -40.82
N ASP A 333 5.60 0.18 -40.54
CA ASP A 333 6.63 0.55 -41.52
C ASP A 333 7.88 -0.40 -41.54
N ASP A 334 7.84 -1.50 -40.78
CA ASP A 334 8.81 -2.63 -40.79
C ASP A 334 8.18 -3.91 -41.37
#